data_AF-A0A7S3KI91-F1
#
_entry.id   AF-A0A7S3KI91-F1
#
_cell.length_a   1.000
_cell.length_b   1.000
_cell.length_c   1.000
_cell.angle_alpha   90.00
_cell.angle_beta   90.00
_cell.angle_gamma   90.00
#
_symmetry.space_group_name_H-M   'P 1'
#
loop_
_entity.id
_entity.type
_entity.pdbx_description
1 polymer ?
#
loop_
_entity_poly.entity_id
_entity_poly.type
_entity_poly.pdbx_seq_one_letter_code
_entity_poly.pdbx_strand_id
1 'polypeptide(L)'
;MFLQEFLTIRDDKEFKAQKKLREKEKEPTLLSQQFTATGEVDATPQKDVWKFSSKMPEFINNYTAINRNIQEASLAFSEKTAELADIVYDLSKYYEGLGIMYNNMEIKNMYQIHKFMSDVMTCWGDTYTEQSILMRTQFSKFFTYHCHEAGPMRDLLKKRLNYKEDYARAEIRLNEKKERLFKSQDFEKWQLDSEGIAKLAQLKTNEEMAKKHMLSKETKAVDEKRNLLHYFSNQVKEQTTDIMDNNYTDLC
;
A
#
# COMPACT_ATOMS: atom_id res chain seq x y z
N MET A 1 10.32 -3.66 -14.77
CA MET A 1 11.09 -4.43 -15.77
C MET A 1 11.00 -5.96 -15.57
N PHE A 2 10.85 -6.48 -14.35
CA PHE A 2 10.72 -7.92 -14.07
C PHE A 2 9.52 -8.63 -14.73
N LEU A 3 8.40 -7.91 -14.94
CA LEU A 3 7.18 -8.48 -15.52
C LEU A 3 7.37 -8.92 -16.98
N GLN A 4 8.10 -8.13 -17.78
CA GLN A 4 8.33 -8.48 -19.19
C GLN A 4 9.18 -9.75 -19.29
N GLU A 5 10.24 -9.85 -18.48
CA GLU A 5 11.11 -11.04 -18.41
C GLU A 5 10.32 -12.27 -17.96
N PHE A 6 9.45 -12.13 -16.96
CA PHE A 6 8.54 -13.19 -16.52
C PHE A 6 7.58 -13.67 -17.63
N LEU A 7 7.07 -12.76 -18.44
CA LEU A 7 6.14 -13.07 -19.53
C LEU A 7 6.82 -13.61 -20.79
N THR A 8 8.13 -13.41 -20.95
CA THR A 8 8.86 -13.69 -22.21
C THR A 8 9.86 -14.83 -22.10
N ILE A 9 10.50 -15.02 -20.94
CA ILE A 9 11.48 -16.08 -20.73
C ILE A 9 10.72 -17.40 -20.51
N ARG A 10 10.88 -18.34 -21.44
CA ARG A 10 10.23 -19.65 -21.38
C ARG A 10 11.02 -20.70 -20.59
N ASP A 11 12.33 -20.51 -20.46
CA ASP A 11 13.21 -21.43 -19.74
C ASP A 11 13.31 -21.05 -18.25
N ASP A 12 12.96 -21.98 -17.36
CA ASP A 12 12.94 -21.75 -15.92
C ASP A 12 14.35 -21.52 -15.34
N LYS A 13 15.40 -22.13 -15.92
CA LYS A 13 16.78 -21.92 -15.46
C LYS A 13 17.28 -20.53 -15.84
N GLU A 14 17.01 -20.10 -17.07
CA GLU A 14 17.29 -18.75 -17.55
C GLU A 14 16.55 -17.71 -16.72
N PHE A 15 15.26 -17.92 -16.44
CA PHE A 15 14.48 -17.02 -15.60
C PHE A 15 15.05 -16.93 -14.18
N LYS A 16 15.42 -18.06 -13.56
CA LYS A 16 16.05 -18.08 -12.23
C LYS A 16 17.40 -17.38 -12.21
N ALA A 17 18.19 -17.50 -13.28
CA ALA A 17 19.47 -16.80 -13.40
C ALA A 17 19.27 -15.27 -13.50
N GLN A 18 18.32 -14.83 -14.32
CA GLN A 18 17.98 -13.41 -14.45
C GLN A 18 17.39 -12.83 -13.17
N LYS A 19 16.52 -13.57 -12.49
CA LYS A 19 15.98 -13.17 -11.19
C LYS A 19 17.08 -12.89 -10.17
N LYS A 20 18.08 -13.76 -10.06
CA LYS A 20 19.23 -13.55 -9.16
C LYS A 20 20.10 -12.36 -9.53
N LEU A 21 20.18 -12.01 -10.82
CA LEU A 21 20.88 -10.80 -11.28
C LEU A 21 20.12 -9.55 -10.83
N ARG A 22 18.80 -9.53 -11.01
CA ARG A 22 17.92 -8.43 -10.59
C ARG A 22 17.90 -8.23 -9.08
N GLU A 23 17.89 -9.31 -8.29
CA GLU A 23 17.96 -9.25 -6.82
C GLU A 23 19.25 -8.60 -6.30
N LYS A 24 20.30 -8.52 -7.13
CA LYS A 24 21.57 -7.86 -6.80
C LYS A 24 21.65 -6.41 -7.29
N GLU A 25 20.69 -5.94 -8.09
CA GLU A 25 20.65 -4.55 -8.54
C GLU A 25 20.41 -3.63 -7.34
N LYS A 26 21.21 -2.58 -7.23
CA LYS A 26 21.04 -1.59 -6.16
C LYS A 26 19.86 -0.70 -6.48
N GLU A 27 19.08 -0.37 -5.46
CA GLU A 27 18.02 0.62 -5.61
C GLU A 27 18.59 1.97 -6.09
N PRO A 28 17.91 2.66 -7.01
CA PRO A 28 18.32 3.99 -7.46
C PRO A 28 18.42 4.98 -6.30
N THR A 29 19.56 5.62 -6.14
CA THR A 29 19.81 6.58 -5.04
C THR A 29 19.74 8.03 -5.49
N LEU A 30 19.77 8.28 -6.80
CA LEU A 30 19.67 9.59 -7.41
C LEU A 30 18.38 9.73 -8.22
N LEU A 31 17.91 10.96 -8.37
CA LEU A 31 16.71 11.30 -9.14
C LEU A 31 16.88 10.95 -10.62
N SER A 32 18.08 11.16 -11.16
CA SER A 32 18.47 10.81 -12.55
C SER A 32 18.50 9.30 -12.82
N GLN A 33 18.45 8.48 -11.77
CA GLN A 33 18.42 7.01 -11.87
C GLN A 33 17.00 6.47 -11.70
N GLN A 34 16.01 7.33 -11.42
CA GLN A 34 14.61 6.92 -11.31
C GLN A 34 14.04 6.74 -12.72
N PHE A 35 13.28 5.65 -12.89
CA PHE A 35 12.59 5.35 -14.14
C PHE A 35 11.08 5.54 -13.91
N THR A 36 10.44 6.32 -14.76
CA THR A 36 8.98 6.51 -14.79
C THR A 36 8.42 6.01 -16.12
N ALA A 37 7.13 5.71 -16.19
CA ALA A 37 6.49 5.22 -17.42
C ALA A 37 6.50 6.28 -18.54
N THR A 38 6.45 7.56 -18.18
CA THR A 38 6.46 8.71 -19.10
C THR A 38 7.86 9.22 -19.40
N GLY A 39 8.89 8.78 -18.67
CA GLY A 39 10.25 9.31 -18.76
C GLY A 39 10.45 10.66 -18.07
N GLU A 40 9.40 11.24 -17.48
CA GLU A 40 9.46 12.49 -16.72
C GLU A 40 9.42 12.23 -15.22
N VAL A 41 10.21 12.98 -14.45
CA VAL A 41 10.26 12.88 -12.98
C VAL A 41 9.77 14.19 -12.37
N ASP A 42 8.57 14.17 -11.76
CA ASP A 42 8.05 15.34 -11.05
C ASP A 42 8.56 15.38 -9.60
N ALA A 43 9.44 16.34 -9.33
CA ALA A 43 9.94 16.66 -7.99
C ALA A 43 9.46 18.03 -7.49
N THR A 44 8.39 18.57 -8.08
CA THR A 44 7.86 19.89 -7.74
C THR A 44 7.20 19.84 -6.36
N PRO A 45 7.58 20.73 -5.43
CA PRO A 45 6.95 20.78 -4.11
C PRO A 45 5.50 21.27 -4.22
N GLN A 46 4.56 20.46 -3.74
CA GLN A 46 3.16 20.84 -3.63
C GLN A 46 2.70 20.75 -2.18
N LYS A 47 2.13 21.84 -1.65
CA LYS A 47 1.69 21.93 -0.24
C LYS A 47 0.65 20.84 0.10
N ASP A 48 -0.25 20.56 -0.83
CA ASP A 48 -1.30 19.56 -0.62
C ASP A 48 -0.76 18.13 -0.63
N VAL A 49 0.23 17.83 -1.47
CA VAL A 49 0.94 16.54 -1.44
C VAL A 49 1.60 16.32 -0.09
N TRP A 50 2.28 17.34 0.44
CA TRP A 50 2.93 17.24 1.75
C TRP A 50 1.94 16.94 2.88
N LYS A 51 0.81 17.63 2.90
CA LYS A 51 -0.28 17.42 3.87
C LYS A 51 -0.93 16.04 3.70
N PHE A 52 -1.04 15.57 2.47
CA PHE A 52 -1.53 14.22 2.16
C PHE A 52 -0.56 13.16 2.71
N SER A 53 0.71 13.19 2.28
CA SER A 53 1.71 12.19 2.65
C SER A 53 2.05 12.20 4.16
N SER A 54 1.76 13.27 4.90
CA SER A 54 1.91 13.27 6.36
C SER A 54 0.86 12.45 7.10
N LYS A 55 -0.33 12.27 6.50
CA LYS A 55 -1.43 11.48 7.09
C LYS A 55 -1.40 10.00 6.68
N MET A 56 -0.66 9.69 5.61
CA MET A 56 -0.58 8.34 5.04
C MET A 56 -0.12 7.24 6.01
N PRO A 57 0.81 7.46 6.97
CA PRO A 57 1.18 6.40 7.92
C PRO A 57 0.00 5.88 8.74
N GLU A 58 -0.80 6.79 9.28
CA GLU A 58 -1.98 6.44 10.06
C GLU A 58 -3.03 5.79 9.17
N PHE A 59 -3.28 6.36 7.99
CA PHE A 59 -4.22 5.81 7.02
C PHE A 59 -3.89 4.36 6.64
N ILE A 60 -2.66 4.05 6.21
CA ILE A 60 -2.26 2.69 5.78
C ILE A 60 -2.40 1.69 6.92
N ASN A 61 -2.04 2.08 8.14
CA ASN A 61 -2.16 1.21 9.32
C ASN A 61 -3.62 0.90 9.61
N ASN A 62 -4.48 1.92 9.63
CA ASN A 62 -5.91 1.75 9.86
C ASN A 62 -6.58 0.97 8.73
N TYR A 63 -6.25 1.27 7.47
CA TYR A 63 -6.75 0.56 6.29
C TYR A 63 -6.40 -0.93 6.35
N THR A 64 -5.15 -1.28 6.66
CA THR A 64 -4.72 -2.68 6.78
C THR A 64 -5.46 -3.38 7.93
N ALA A 65 -5.57 -2.72 9.08
CA ALA A 65 -6.24 -3.29 10.25
C ALA A 65 -7.74 -3.52 10.00
N ILE A 66 -8.43 -2.55 9.41
CA ILE A 66 -9.86 -2.65 9.09
C ILE A 66 -10.11 -3.77 8.08
N ASN A 67 -9.36 -3.82 6.97
CA ASN A 67 -9.53 -4.88 5.97
C ASN A 67 -9.28 -6.28 6.56
N ARG A 68 -8.28 -6.42 7.43
CA ARG A 68 -8.02 -7.67 8.14
C ARG A 68 -9.18 -8.05 9.07
N ASN A 69 -9.71 -7.11 9.84
CA ASN A 69 -10.84 -7.37 10.73
C ASN A 69 -12.08 -7.79 9.94
N ILE A 70 -12.34 -7.16 8.79
CA ILE A 70 -13.46 -7.55 7.91
C ILE A 70 -13.22 -8.94 7.32
N GLN A 71 -11.99 -9.26 6.91
CA GLN A 71 -11.63 -10.60 6.42
C GLN A 71 -11.89 -11.68 7.49
N GLU A 72 -11.42 -11.46 8.71
CA GLU A 72 -11.60 -12.38 9.85
C GLU A 72 -13.08 -12.54 10.19
N ALA A 73 -13.85 -11.44 10.23
CA ALA A 73 -15.30 -11.48 10.43
C ALA A 73 -16.05 -12.22 9.32
N SER A 74 -15.61 -12.07 8.06
CA SER A 74 -16.21 -12.75 6.91
C SER A 74 -15.97 -14.26 6.94
N LEU A 75 -14.79 -14.69 7.39
CA LEU A 75 -14.48 -16.11 7.60
C LEU A 75 -15.29 -16.70 8.74
N ALA A 76 -15.36 -16.02 9.89
CA ALA A 76 -16.17 -16.44 11.01
C ALA A 76 -17.67 -16.53 10.64
N PHE A 77 -18.18 -15.58 9.86
CA PHE A 77 -19.53 -15.64 9.33
C PHE A 77 -19.73 -16.89 8.47
N SER A 78 -18.82 -17.13 7.50
CA SER A 78 -18.88 -18.32 6.64
C SER A 78 -18.92 -19.62 7.45
N GLU A 79 -18.08 -19.76 8.46
CA GLU A 79 -18.05 -20.95 9.33
C GLU A 79 -19.39 -21.13 10.07
N LYS A 80 -19.93 -20.06 10.65
CA LYS A 80 -21.21 -20.11 11.37
C LYS A 80 -22.41 -20.38 10.45
N THR A 81 -22.40 -19.86 9.23
CA THR A 81 -23.44 -20.16 8.24
C THR A 81 -23.36 -21.61 7.76
N ALA A 82 -22.16 -22.19 7.64
CA ALA A 82 -22.00 -23.62 7.32
C ALA A 82 -22.53 -24.51 8.46
N GLU A 83 -22.18 -24.20 9.72
CA GLU A 83 -22.73 -24.91 10.88
C GLU A 83 -24.27 -24.83 10.92
N LEU A 84 -24.85 -23.67 10.58
CA LEU A 84 -26.29 -23.49 10.50
C LEU A 84 -26.92 -24.34 9.38
N ALA A 85 -26.27 -24.44 8.23
CA ALA A 85 -26.72 -25.31 7.14
C ALA A 85 -26.83 -26.77 7.61
N ASP A 86 -25.80 -27.28 8.30
CA ASP A 86 -25.79 -28.64 8.85
C ASP A 86 -26.96 -28.89 9.81
N ILE A 87 -27.21 -27.95 10.73
CA ILE A 87 -28.35 -28.04 11.68
C ILE A 87 -29.69 -28.09 10.92
N VAL A 88 -29.84 -27.27 9.88
CA VAL A 88 -31.06 -27.20 9.09
C VAL A 88 -31.26 -28.48 8.26
N TYR A 89 -30.19 -29.07 7.71
CA TYR A 89 -30.28 -30.39 7.08
C TYR A 89 -30.68 -31.48 8.06
N ASP A 90 -30.20 -31.44 9.30
CA ASP A 90 -30.63 -32.39 10.32
C ASP A 90 -32.11 -32.22 10.69
N LEU A 91 -32.62 -30.98 10.76
CA LEU A 91 -34.06 -30.73 10.87
C LEU A 91 -34.85 -31.34 9.71
N SER A 92 -34.34 -31.22 8.48
CA SER A 92 -34.94 -31.86 7.31
C SER A 92 -35.09 -33.37 7.51
N LYS A 93 -34.02 -34.04 7.97
CA LYS A 93 -34.03 -35.50 8.25
C LYS A 93 -35.04 -35.88 9.32
N TYR A 94 -35.20 -35.07 10.37
CA TYR A 94 -36.22 -35.33 11.41
C TYR A 94 -37.64 -35.21 10.86
N TYR A 95 -37.91 -34.19 10.04
CA TYR A 95 -39.21 -34.06 9.36
C TYR A 95 -39.45 -35.22 8.40
N GLU A 96 -38.46 -35.63 7.61
CA GLU A 96 -38.55 -36.80 6.74
C GLU A 96 -38.88 -38.07 7.53
N GLY A 97 -38.17 -38.31 8.65
CA GLY A 97 -38.40 -39.44 9.53
C GLY A 97 -39.81 -39.47 10.12
N LEU A 98 -40.31 -38.34 10.62
CA LEU A 98 -41.70 -38.21 11.07
C LEU A 98 -42.68 -38.47 9.93
N GLY A 99 -42.40 -37.95 8.73
CA GLY A 99 -43.18 -38.22 7.53
C GLY A 99 -43.31 -39.72 7.26
N ILE A 100 -42.20 -40.46 7.27
CA ILE A 100 -42.19 -41.92 7.08
C ILE A 100 -43.04 -42.62 8.14
N MET A 101 -42.95 -42.21 9.42
CA MET A 101 -43.78 -42.78 10.48
C MET A 101 -45.27 -42.57 10.23
N TYR A 102 -45.69 -41.35 9.89
CA TYR A 102 -47.09 -41.05 9.56
C TYR A 102 -47.57 -41.80 8.31
N ASN A 103 -46.71 -41.96 7.31
CA ASN A 103 -47.02 -42.71 6.10
C ASN A 103 -47.27 -44.20 6.41
N ASN A 104 -46.45 -44.79 7.28
CA ASN A 104 -46.62 -46.19 7.71
C ASN A 104 -47.90 -46.42 8.52
N MET A 105 -48.41 -45.38 9.19
CA MET A 105 -49.69 -45.38 9.89
C MET A 105 -50.86 -45.00 8.96
N GLU A 106 -50.62 -44.82 7.66
CA GLU A 106 -51.59 -44.37 6.65
C GLU A 106 -52.20 -42.98 6.90
N ILE A 107 -51.56 -42.13 7.71
CA ILE A 107 -51.99 -40.77 8.03
C ILE A 107 -51.46 -39.80 6.96
N LYS A 108 -52.11 -39.78 5.80
CA LYS A 108 -51.63 -39.11 4.57
C LYS A 108 -51.38 -37.60 4.71
N ASN A 109 -52.27 -36.85 5.36
CA ASN A 109 -52.12 -35.40 5.47
C ASN A 109 -50.89 -35.00 6.30
N MET A 110 -50.64 -35.72 7.40
CA MET A 110 -49.46 -35.47 8.24
C MET A 110 -48.17 -35.85 7.52
N TYR A 111 -48.17 -36.95 6.75
CA TYR A 111 -47.04 -37.28 5.87
C TYR A 111 -46.72 -36.14 4.90
N GLN A 112 -47.73 -35.61 4.20
CA GLN A 112 -47.54 -34.53 3.23
C GLN A 112 -46.98 -33.26 3.88
N ILE A 113 -47.48 -32.87 5.04
CA ILE A 113 -46.97 -31.70 5.79
C ILE A 113 -45.50 -31.91 6.17
N HIS A 114 -45.16 -33.07 6.75
CA HIS A 114 -43.79 -33.33 7.19
C HIS A 114 -42.81 -33.44 6.01
N LYS A 115 -43.25 -34.03 4.89
CA LYS A 115 -42.47 -34.05 3.65
C LYS A 115 -42.21 -32.63 3.14
N PHE A 116 -43.25 -31.79 3.07
CA PHE A 116 -43.10 -30.39 2.67
C PHE A 116 -42.13 -29.63 3.59
N MET A 117 -42.23 -29.83 4.91
CA MET A 117 -41.30 -29.21 5.86
C MET A 117 -39.86 -29.68 5.65
N SER A 118 -39.65 -30.97 5.37
CA SER A 118 -38.33 -31.49 5.00
C SER A 118 -37.78 -30.80 3.75
N ASP A 119 -38.57 -30.71 2.68
CA ASP A 119 -38.16 -30.02 1.44
C ASP A 119 -37.80 -28.54 1.69
N VAL A 120 -38.58 -27.84 2.50
CA VAL A 120 -38.30 -26.44 2.89
C VAL A 120 -36.99 -26.34 3.67
N MET A 121 -36.76 -27.21 4.65
CA MET A 121 -35.52 -27.21 5.42
C MET A 121 -34.31 -27.52 4.53
N THR A 122 -34.41 -28.49 3.63
CA THR A 122 -33.34 -28.77 2.65
C THR A 122 -32.99 -27.53 1.84
N CYS A 123 -33.99 -26.83 1.28
CA CYS A 123 -33.79 -25.60 0.51
C CYS A 123 -33.12 -24.47 1.33
N TRP A 124 -33.48 -24.33 2.61
CA TRP A 124 -32.81 -23.39 3.50
C TRP A 124 -31.36 -23.79 3.80
N GLY A 125 -31.09 -25.09 3.99
CA GLY A 125 -29.74 -25.62 4.13
C GLY A 125 -28.87 -25.33 2.90
N ASP A 126 -29.42 -25.51 1.70
CA ASP A 126 -28.74 -25.19 0.44
C ASP A 126 -28.39 -23.70 0.37
N THR A 127 -29.36 -22.84 0.71
CA THR A 127 -29.17 -21.37 0.74
C THR A 127 -28.05 -20.95 1.69
N TYR A 128 -28.01 -21.52 2.91
CA TYR A 128 -26.93 -21.23 3.86
C TYR A 128 -25.58 -21.76 3.38
N THR A 129 -25.55 -22.92 2.73
CA THR A 129 -24.34 -23.48 2.14
C THR A 129 -23.77 -22.54 1.08
N GLU A 130 -24.61 -22.06 0.16
CA GLU A 130 -24.22 -21.10 -0.87
C GLU A 130 -23.71 -19.79 -0.28
N GLN A 131 -24.40 -19.23 0.72
CA GLN A 131 -23.97 -18.01 1.41
C GLN A 131 -22.61 -18.18 2.08
N SER A 132 -22.38 -19.32 2.74
CA SER A 132 -21.08 -19.64 3.34
C SER A 132 -19.97 -19.66 2.30
N ILE A 133 -20.21 -20.31 1.15
CA ILE A 133 -19.25 -20.38 0.05
C ILE A 133 -18.97 -18.98 -0.50
N LEU A 134 -20.00 -18.16 -0.72
CA LEU A 134 -19.85 -16.79 -1.23
C LEU A 134 -18.98 -15.93 -0.29
N MET A 135 -19.26 -15.98 1.02
CA MET A 135 -18.51 -15.21 2.01
C MET A 135 -17.04 -15.63 2.09
N ARG A 136 -16.77 -16.94 2.01
CA ARG A 136 -15.40 -17.46 2.01
C ARG A 136 -14.65 -17.18 0.71
N THR A 137 -15.31 -17.34 -0.43
CA THR A 137 -14.62 -17.35 -1.72
C THR A 137 -14.57 -15.99 -2.40
N GLN A 138 -15.55 -15.12 -2.17
CA GLN A 138 -15.62 -13.80 -2.78
C GLN A 138 -15.17 -12.75 -1.76
N PHE A 139 -15.89 -12.60 -0.64
CA PHE A 139 -15.61 -11.55 0.34
C PHE A 139 -14.25 -11.71 1.00
N SER A 140 -13.92 -12.88 1.56
CA SER A 140 -12.62 -13.07 2.21
C SER A 140 -11.45 -12.88 1.23
N LYS A 141 -11.57 -13.35 -0.02
CA LYS A 141 -10.53 -13.15 -1.05
C LYS A 141 -10.38 -11.70 -1.46
N PHE A 142 -11.49 -10.96 -1.61
CA PHE A 142 -11.48 -9.53 -1.89
C PHE A 142 -10.71 -8.76 -0.81
N PHE A 143 -10.99 -9.01 0.47
CA PHE A 143 -10.25 -8.36 1.56
C PHE A 143 -8.81 -8.85 1.70
N THR A 144 -8.53 -10.11 1.34
CA THR A 144 -7.15 -10.62 1.23
C THR A 144 -6.36 -9.83 0.20
N TYR A 145 -6.94 -9.57 -0.97
CA TYR A 145 -6.34 -8.78 -2.04
C TYR A 145 -5.99 -7.37 -1.55
N HIS A 146 -6.92 -6.67 -0.88
CA HIS A 146 -6.65 -5.33 -0.33
C HIS A 146 -5.60 -5.30 0.79
N CYS A 147 -5.56 -6.34 1.63
CA CYS A 147 -4.47 -6.50 2.59
C CYS A 147 -3.10 -6.60 1.90
N HIS A 148 -3.02 -7.23 0.73
CA HIS A 148 -1.79 -7.34 -0.08
C HIS A 148 -1.45 -6.05 -0.84
N GLU A 149 -2.44 -5.35 -1.40
CA GLU A 149 -2.23 -4.06 -2.08
C GLU A 149 -1.67 -2.97 -1.16
N ALA A 150 -1.95 -3.04 0.15
CA ALA A 150 -1.35 -2.14 1.12
C ALA A 150 0.19 -2.28 1.23
N GLY A 151 0.76 -3.41 0.77
CA GLY A 151 2.21 -3.70 0.83
C GLY A 151 3.05 -2.67 0.05
N PRO A 152 2.86 -2.55 -1.28
CA PRO A 152 3.54 -1.54 -2.10
C PRO A 152 3.41 -0.12 -1.57
N MET A 153 2.21 0.29 -1.11
CA MET A 153 1.99 1.61 -0.51
C MET A 153 2.86 1.82 0.74
N ARG A 154 2.94 0.80 1.59
CA ARG A 154 3.75 0.83 2.82
C ARG A 154 5.24 0.94 2.52
N ASP A 155 5.72 0.21 1.51
CA ASP A 155 7.11 0.25 1.07
C ASP A 155 7.47 1.63 0.51
N LEU A 156 6.61 2.20 -0.33
CA LEU A 156 6.78 3.54 -0.88
C LEU A 156 6.77 4.61 0.22
N LEU A 157 5.84 4.51 1.18
CA LEU A 157 5.79 5.40 2.33
C LEU A 157 7.06 5.28 3.20
N LYS A 158 7.55 4.06 3.43
CA LYS A 158 8.78 3.83 4.18
C LYS A 158 9.97 4.48 3.48
N LYS A 159 10.08 4.36 2.16
CA LYS A 159 11.12 5.06 1.37
C LYS A 159 11.02 6.57 1.58
N ARG A 160 9.83 7.16 1.44
CA ARG A 160 9.61 8.59 1.67
C ARG A 160 10.05 9.00 3.09
N LEU A 161 9.68 8.24 4.12
CA LEU A 161 10.05 8.55 5.50
C LEU A 161 11.58 8.51 5.72
N ASN A 162 12.27 7.52 5.14
CA ASN A 162 13.73 7.45 5.18
C ASN A 162 14.37 8.69 4.51
N TYR A 163 13.90 9.07 3.31
CA TYR A 163 14.39 10.28 2.63
C TYR A 163 14.08 11.56 3.40
N LYS A 164 12.94 11.62 4.10
CA LYS A 164 12.58 12.75 4.95
C LYS A 164 13.58 12.92 6.10
N GLU A 165 13.91 11.82 6.79
CA GLU A 165 14.91 11.84 7.86
C GLU A 165 16.30 12.17 7.33
N ASP A 166 16.70 11.58 6.22
CA ASP A 166 18.00 11.82 5.59
C ASP A 166 18.17 13.27 5.15
N TYR A 167 17.13 13.85 4.56
CA TYR A 167 17.11 15.27 4.21
C TYR A 167 17.22 16.15 5.46
N ALA A 168 16.38 15.92 6.47
CA ALA A 168 16.39 16.71 7.70
C ALA A 168 17.75 16.67 8.41
N ARG A 169 18.37 15.48 8.52
CA ARG A 169 19.71 15.32 9.09
C ARG A 169 20.77 16.07 8.27
N ALA A 170 20.72 16.00 6.95
CA ALA A 170 21.69 16.66 6.07
C ALA A 170 21.54 18.19 6.11
N GLU A 171 20.30 18.69 6.11
CA GLU A 171 19.97 20.11 6.20
C GLU A 171 20.45 20.73 7.52
N ILE A 172 20.19 20.07 8.65
CA ILE A 172 20.67 20.52 9.98
C ILE A 172 22.20 20.62 9.97
N ARG A 173 22.90 19.55 9.54
CA ARG A 173 24.38 19.53 9.50
C ARG A 173 24.95 20.63 8.60
N LEU A 174 24.34 20.86 7.44
CA LEU A 174 24.76 21.92 6.51
C LEU A 174 24.58 23.29 7.16
N ASN A 175 23.42 23.56 7.77
CA ASN A 175 23.14 24.84 8.41
C ASN A 175 24.07 25.11 9.60
N GLU A 176 24.33 24.11 10.44
CA GLU A 176 25.31 24.21 11.54
C GLU A 176 26.74 24.47 11.04
N LYS A 177 27.10 23.89 9.89
CA LYS A 177 28.42 24.12 9.28
C LYS A 177 28.52 25.52 8.68
N LYS A 178 27.49 25.98 7.97
CA LYS A 178 27.39 27.35 7.46
C LYS A 178 27.46 28.38 8.60
N GLU A 179 26.73 28.13 9.69
CA GLU A 179 26.72 28.97 10.88
C GLU A 179 28.12 29.11 11.51
N ARG A 180 28.82 27.98 11.72
CA ARG A 180 30.19 27.97 12.26
C ARG A 180 31.16 28.72 11.35
N LEU A 181 31.10 28.46 10.04
CA LEU A 181 31.96 29.12 9.07
C LEU A 181 31.70 30.62 8.99
N PHE A 182 30.44 31.03 9.06
CA PHE A 182 30.07 32.44 9.07
C PHE A 182 30.62 33.14 10.31
N LYS A 183 30.45 32.56 11.51
CA LYS A 183 31.01 33.10 12.76
C LYS A 183 32.53 33.19 12.75
N SER A 184 33.21 32.18 12.17
CA SER A 184 34.67 32.17 12.06
C SER A 184 35.22 33.15 11.02
N GLN A 185 34.39 33.62 10.08
CA GLN A 185 34.79 34.46 8.94
C GLN A 185 35.95 33.87 8.11
N ASP A 186 36.11 32.54 8.11
CA ASP A 186 37.14 31.82 7.33
C ASP A 186 36.68 31.65 5.87
N PHE A 187 36.87 32.69 5.06
CA PHE A 187 36.34 32.79 3.70
C PHE A 187 36.89 31.74 2.73
N GLU A 188 38.11 31.23 2.93
CA GLU A 188 38.67 30.17 2.09
C GLU A 188 37.86 28.87 2.21
N LYS A 189 37.37 28.59 3.43
CA LYS A 189 36.53 27.41 3.70
C LYS A 189 35.08 27.58 3.31
N TRP A 190 34.66 28.77 2.88
CA TRP A 190 33.27 29.00 2.44
C TRP A 190 32.96 28.29 1.12
N GLN A 191 33.96 27.87 0.34
CA GLN A 191 33.78 27.12 -0.91
C GLN A 191 32.73 27.76 -1.84
N LEU A 192 32.86 29.07 -2.00
CA LEU A 192 31.97 29.89 -2.82
C LEU A 192 32.07 29.49 -4.29
N ASP A 193 30.96 29.61 -5.01
CA ASP A 193 30.96 29.58 -6.46
C ASP A 193 31.45 30.90 -7.06
N SER A 194 31.58 30.95 -8.39
CA SER A 194 32.04 32.15 -9.11
C SER A 194 31.20 33.40 -8.81
N GLU A 195 29.89 33.23 -8.60
CA GLU A 195 28.99 34.33 -8.24
C GLU A 195 29.20 34.79 -6.79
N GLY A 196 29.37 33.86 -5.85
CA GLY A 196 29.67 34.15 -4.46
C GLY A 196 31.01 34.89 -4.29
N ILE A 197 32.03 34.51 -5.06
CA ILE A 197 33.33 35.19 -5.07
C ILE A 197 33.17 36.66 -5.50
N ALA A 198 32.39 36.93 -6.55
CA ALA A 198 32.13 38.29 -7.03
C ALA A 198 31.40 39.16 -5.99
N LYS A 199 30.60 38.55 -5.11
CA LYS A 199 29.80 39.24 -4.09
C LYS A 199 30.43 39.25 -2.69
N LEU A 200 31.67 38.79 -2.52
CA LEU A 200 32.29 38.54 -1.22
C LEU A 200 32.18 39.71 -0.22
N ALA A 201 32.34 40.95 -0.67
CA ALA A 201 32.23 42.13 0.18
C ALA A 201 30.84 42.29 0.83
N GLN A 202 29.77 41.92 0.12
CA GLN A 202 28.39 41.97 0.61
C GLN A 202 28.05 40.77 1.49
N LEU A 203 28.63 39.60 1.18
CA LEU A 203 28.40 38.38 1.96
C LEU A 203 28.97 38.47 3.38
N LYS A 204 30.04 39.25 3.60
CA LYS A 204 30.65 39.45 4.93
C LYS A 204 29.69 40.04 5.95
N THR A 205 28.80 40.93 5.51
CA THR A 205 27.91 41.71 6.37
C THR A 205 26.48 41.19 6.36
N ASN A 206 26.12 40.32 5.41
CA ASN A 206 24.79 39.75 5.28
C ASN A 206 24.82 38.22 5.42
N GLU A 207 24.46 37.75 6.61
CA GLU A 207 24.44 36.33 6.96
C GLU A 207 23.52 35.50 6.08
N GLU A 208 22.30 35.97 5.80
CA GLU A 208 21.36 35.25 4.94
C GLU A 208 21.91 35.09 3.53
N MET A 209 22.51 36.15 2.98
CA MET A 209 23.10 36.10 1.65
C MET A 209 24.34 35.21 1.62
N ALA A 210 25.19 35.26 2.65
CA ALA A 210 26.34 34.37 2.80
C ALA A 210 25.92 32.89 2.78
N LYS A 211 24.92 32.54 3.61
CA LYS A 211 24.40 31.17 3.71
C LYS A 211 23.89 30.61 2.38
N LYS A 212 23.42 31.45 1.44
CA LYS A 212 22.99 31.01 0.10
C LYS A 212 24.15 30.59 -0.80
N HIS A 213 25.30 31.27 -0.69
CA HIS A 213 26.46 31.01 -1.56
C HIS A 213 27.52 30.09 -0.93
N MET A 214 27.52 29.97 0.40
CA MET A 214 28.45 29.09 1.12
C MET A 214 28.20 27.61 0.85
N LEU A 215 29.28 26.84 0.76
CA LEU A 215 29.29 25.39 0.60
C LEU A 215 28.41 24.95 -0.58
N SER A 216 28.64 25.57 -1.75
CA SER A 216 27.80 25.40 -2.95
C SER A 216 27.60 23.92 -3.33
N LYS A 217 28.66 23.11 -3.27
CA LYS A 217 28.59 21.66 -3.55
C LYS A 217 27.73 20.89 -2.54
N GLU A 218 27.90 21.15 -1.25
CA GLU A 218 27.12 20.48 -0.20
C GLU A 218 25.65 20.93 -0.23
N THR A 219 25.41 22.21 -0.55
CA THR A 219 24.06 22.76 -0.74
C THR A 219 23.35 22.03 -1.88
N LYS A 220 24.01 21.85 -3.04
CA LYS A 220 23.46 21.07 -4.15
C LYS A 220 23.14 19.62 -3.74
N ALA A 221 24.01 18.97 -2.98
CA ALA A 221 23.76 17.60 -2.50
C ALA A 221 22.57 17.51 -1.53
N VAL A 222 22.34 18.54 -0.69
CA VAL A 222 21.15 18.63 0.17
C VAL A 222 19.89 18.91 -0.67
N ASP A 223 19.98 19.77 -1.69
CA ASP A 223 18.89 20.03 -2.62
C ASP A 223 18.49 18.77 -3.42
N GLU A 224 19.44 17.93 -3.82
CA GLU A 224 19.15 16.64 -4.46
C GLU A 224 18.35 15.71 -3.54
N LYS A 225 18.70 15.65 -2.24
CA LYS A 225 17.93 14.91 -1.24
C LYS A 225 16.53 15.47 -1.06
N ARG A 226 16.38 16.81 -1.09
CA ARG A 226 15.08 17.48 -1.05
C ARG A 226 14.22 17.09 -2.24
N ASN A 227 14.80 17.10 -3.44
CA ASN A 227 14.09 16.76 -4.67
C ASN A 227 13.65 15.28 -4.66
N LEU A 228 14.49 14.36 -4.16
CA LEU A 228 14.10 12.96 -3.97
C LEU A 228 12.90 12.83 -3.03
N LEU A 229 12.91 13.57 -1.93
CA LEU A 229 11.80 13.59 -0.98
C LEU A 229 10.52 14.15 -1.60
N HIS A 230 10.60 15.17 -2.45
CA HIS A 230 9.45 15.67 -3.20
C HIS A 230 8.93 14.62 -4.19
N TYR A 231 9.81 14.02 -4.97
CA TYR A 231 9.47 12.93 -5.88
C TYR A 231 8.71 11.80 -5.17
N PHE A 232 9.26 11.27 -4.06
CA PHE A 232 8.58 10.20 -3.31
C PHE A 232 7.29 10.66 -2.65
N SER A 233 7.15 11.94 -2.30
CA SER A 233 5.88 12.46 -1.80
C SER A 233 4.82 12.51 -2.90
N ASN A 234 5.19 12.94 -4.10
CA ASN A 234 4.31 12.95 -5.27
C ASN A 234 3.89 11.53 -5.65
N GLN A 235 4.85 10.59 -5.70
CA GLN A 235 4.57 9.17 -5.95
C GLN A 235 3.63 8.56 -4.92
N VAL A 236 3.77 8.88 -3.63
CA VAL A 236 2.83 8.41 -2.60
C VAL A 236 1.41 8.88 -2.91
N LYS A 237 1.22 10.13 -3.33
CA LYS A 237 -0.11 10.64 -3.65
C LYS A 237 -0.66 9.97 -4.91
N GLU A 238 0.10 9.99 -5.99
CA GLU A 238 -0.29 9.43 -7.29
C GLU A 238 -0.70 7.97 -7.16
N GLN A 239 0.17 7.11 -6.61
CA GLN A 239 -0.15 5.68 -6.48
C GLN A 239 -1.30 5.41 -5.51
N THR A 240 -1.45 6.21 -4.44
CA THR A 240 -2.60 6.02 -3.54
C THR A 240 -3.90 6.39 -4.23
N THR A 241 -3.93 7.51 -4.96
CA THR A 241 -5.10 7.93 -5.74
C THR A 241 -5.41 6.92 -6.83
N ASP A 242 -4.42 6.41 -7.55
CA ASP A 242 -4.65 5.40 -8.59
C ASP A 242 -5.26 4.12 -8.02
N ILE A 243 -4.71 3.60 -6.94
CA ILE A 243 -5.22 2.36 -6.34
C ILE A 243 -6.61 2.59 -5.71
N MET A 244 -6.87 3.76 -5.12
CA MET A 244 -8.09 4.01 -4.35
C MET A 244 -9.25 4.56 -5.20
N ASP A 245 -8.98 5.30 -6.27
CA ASP A 245 -10.03 5.92 -7.10
C ASP A 245 -10.21 5.19 -8.44
N ASN A 246 -9.12 4.70 -9.07
CA ASN A 246 -9.18 4.13 -10.42
C ASN A 246 -9.43 2.60 -10.42
N ASN A 247 -9.00 1.86 -9.40
CA ASN A 247 -9.23 0.40 -9.38
C ASN A 247 -10.67 0.01 -9.01
N TYR A 248 -11.48 0.94 -8.48
CA TYR A 248 -12.83 0.66 -7.99
C TYR A 248 -13.94 1.19 -8.91
N THR A 249 -13.59 1.95 -9.95
CA THR A 249 -14.58 2.47 -10.91
C THR A 249 -15.21 1.38 -11.78
N ASP A 250 -14.53 0.23 -11.95
CA ASP A 250 -15.05 -0.93 -12.67
C ASP A 250 -15.85 -1.91 -11.80
N LEU A 251 -15.94 -1.67 -10.47
CA LEU A 251 -16.65 -2.52 -9.52
C LEU A 251 -18.08 -2.01 -9.18
N CYS A 252 -18.44 -0.82 -9.65
CA CYS A 252 -19.75 -0.18 -9.46
C CYS A 252 -20.50 -0.11 -10.80
#